data_AF-A0A6N8WRC7-F1
#
_entry.id   AF-A0A6N8WRC7-F1
#
_cell.length_a   1.000
_cell.length_b   1.000
_cell.length_c   1.000
_cell.angle_alpha   90.00
_cell.angle_beta   90.00
_cell.angle_gamma   90.00
#
_symmetry.space_group_name_H-M   'P 1'
#
loop_
_entity.id
_entity.type
_entity.pdbx_description
1 polymer ?
#
loop_
_entity_poly.entity_id
_entity_poly.type
_entity_poly.pdbx_seq_one_letter_code
_entity_poly.pdbx_strand_id
1 'polypeptide(L)' 'MSVETPDRDGDFAAQLDKAEQLPFLVELWQFMRDNKKWWLAPIVLVLLLLGGLIALSGTAAAPFVYTLF' A
#
# COMPACT_ATOMS: atom_id res chain seq x y z
N MET A 1 -1.89 -14.52 58.06
CA MET A 1 -1.90 -13.34 57.16
C MET A 1 -1.85 -13.88 55.74
N SER A 2 -3.01 -14.13 55.13
CA SER A 2 -3.10 -14.63 53.75
C SER A 2 -3.04 -13.43 52.83
N VAL A 3 -1.99 -13.35 52.02
CA VAL A 3 -1.82 -12.24 51.07
C VAL A 3 -2.77 -12.50 49.89
N GLU A 4 -3.88 -11.77 49.81
CA GLU A 4 -4.68 -11.67 48.59
C GLU A 4 -3.83 -10.98 47.52
N THR A 5 -3.39 -11.74 46.52
CA THR A 5 -2.83 -11.19 45.30
C THR A 5 -3.95 -10.54 44.49
N PRO A 6 -3.83 -9.27 44.06
CA PRO A 6 -4.82 -8.68 43.16
C PRO A 6 -4.86 -9.50 41.86
N ASP A 7 -6.07 -9.85 41.41
CA ASP A 7 -6.38 -10.56 40.17
C ASP A 7 -5.95 -9.73 38.95
N ARG A 8 -4.66 -9.78 38.59
CA ARG A 8 -4.07 -9.00 37.48
C ARG A 8 -4.32 -9.60 36.11
N ASP A 9 -4.80 -10.84 36.07
CA ASP A 9 -4.93 -11.61 34.84
C ASP A 9 -6.21 -11.21 34.06
N GLY A 10 -7.29 -10.83 34.77
CA GLY A 10 -8.55 -10.39 34.16
C GLY A 10 -8.47 -9.02 33.47
N ASP A 11 -7.74 -8.06 34.06
CA ASP A 11 -7.62 -6.70 33.54
C ASP A 11 -6.74 -6.62 32.28
N PHE A 12 -5.73 -7.49 32.15
CA PHE A 12 -4.85 -7.54 30.98
C PHE A 12 -5.58 -8.18 29.78
N ALA A 13 -6.33 -9.25 30.01
CA ALA A 13 -7.15 -9.90 28.97
C ALA A 13 -8.21 -8.94 28.39
N ALA A 14 -8.87 -8.15 29.24
CA ALA A 14 -9.88 -7.17 28.80
C ALA A 14 -9.30 -5.97 28.02
N GLN A 15 -8.00 -5.68 28.16
CA GLN A 15 -7.33 -4.60 27.43
C GLN A 15 -6.93 -5.02 26.00
N LEU A 16 -6.69 -6.31 25.77
CA LEU A 16 -6.32 -6.85 24.46
C LEU A 16 -7.51 -6.85 23.48
N ASP A 17 -8.72 -7.14 23.96
CA ASP A 17 -9.95 -7.10 23.14
C ASP A 17 -10.38 -5.68 22.75
N LYS A 18 -9.86 -4.66 23.43
CA LYS A 18 -10.10 -3.24 23.10
C LYS A 18 -9.11 -2.67 22.08
N ALA A 19 -8.13 -3.44 21.64
CA ALA A 19 -7.32 -3.04 20.49
C ALA A 19 -8.26 -3.07 19.27
N GLU A 20 -8.85 -1.92 18.98
CA GLU A 20 -9.65 -1.68 17.78
C GLU A 20 -8.72 -1.90 16.59
N GLN A 21 -8.69 -3.15 16.10
CA GLN A 21 -7.89 -3.53 14.96
C GLN A 21 -8.49 -2.79 13.77
N LEU A 22 -7.90 -1.65 13.43
CA LEU A 22 -8.21 -0.99 12.19
C LEU A 22 -8.08 -2.04 11.07
N PRO A 23 -9.01 -2.07 10.11
CA PRO A 23 -8.90 -3.04 9.03
C PRO A 23 -7.54 -2.85 8.36
N PHE A 24 -6.79 -3.92 8.15
CA PHE A 24 -5.49 -3.89 7.49
C PHE A 24 -5.49 -3.06 6.18
N LEU A 25 -6.61 -3.10 5.43
CA LEU A 25 -6.82 -2.28 4.23
C LEU A 25 -6.83 -0.77 4.51
N VAL A 26 -7.39 -0.34 5.65
CA VAL A 26 -7.46 1.08 6.05
C VAL A 26 -6.09 1.59 6.47
N GLU A 27 -5.33 0.79 7.23
CA GLU A 27 -3.93 1.11 7.57
C GLU A 27 -3.05 1.17 6.33
N LEU A 28 -3.22 0.23 5.39
CA LEU A 28 -2.50 0.23 4.12
C LEU A 28 -2.85 1.47 3.27
N TRP A 29 -4.12 1.88 3.25
CA TRP A 29 -4.57 3.07 2.53
C TRP A 29 -4.05 4.38 3.15
N GLN A 30 -4.05 4.48 4.49
CA GLN A 30 -3.44 5.61 5.21
C GLN A 30 -1.94 5.67 4.95
N PHE A 31 -1.23 4.54 5.04
CA PHE A 31 0.19 4.46 4.72
C PHE A 31 0.47 4.90 3.27
N MET A 32 -0.31 4.42 2.31
CA MET A 32 -0.17 4.82 0.90
C MET A 32 -0.45 6.32 0.70
N ARG A 33 -1.40 6.91 1.44
CA ARG A 33 -1.68 8.34 1.44
C ARG A 33 -0.53 9.15 2.02
N ASP A 34 0.09 8.67 3.08
CA ASP A 34 1.19 9.34 3.79
C ASP A 34 2.51 9.31 3.01
N ASN A 35 2.76 8.25 2.24
CA ASN A 35 3.96 8.12 1.39
C ASN A 35 3.99 9.06 0.16
N LYS A 36 2.99 9.95 0.04
CA LYS A 36 2.82 10.97 -1.01
C LYS A 36 2.79 10.43 -2.45
N LYS A 37 2.11 11.19 -3.32
CA LYS A 37 1.99 10.92 -4.77
C LYS A 37 3.35 10.70 -5.48
N TRP A 38 4.46 11.15 -4.90
CA TRP A 38 5.82 10.99 -5.45
C TRP A 38 6.29 9.54 -5.55
N TRP A 39 5.79 8.61 -4.73
CA TRP A 39 6.17 7.19 -4.82
C TRP A 39 5.38 6.46 -5.91
N LEU A 40 4.10 6.82 -6.08
CA LEU A 40 3.23 6.24 -7.11
C LEU A 40 3.47 6.86 -8.50
N ALA A 41 3.86 8.13 -8.55
CA ALA A 41 4.11 8.88 -9.79
C ALA A 41 5.06 8.17 -10.77
N PRO A 42 6.26 7.69 -10.39
CA PRO A 42 7.15 7.02 -11.32
C PRO A 42 6.55 5.71 -11.88
N ILE A 43 5.82 4.95 -11.05
CA ILE A 43 5.17 3.70 -11.48
C ILE A 43 4.08 4.01 -12.51
N VAL A 44 3.20 4.97 -12.20
CA VAL A 44 2.12 5.38 -13.10
C VAL A 44 2.67 5.97 -14.40
N LEU A 45 3.75 6.75 -14.34
CA LEU A 45 4.42 7.31 -15.52
C LEU A 45 4.92 6.21 -16.46
N VAL A 46 5.62 5.20 -15.93
CA VAL A 46 6.12 4.08 -16.74
C VAL A 46 4.96 3.27 -17.33
N LEU A 47 3.89 3.03 -16.55
CA LEU A 47 2.70 2.34 -17.05
C LEU A 47 1.99 3.13 -18.17
N LEU A 48 1.90 4.45 -18.05
CA LEU A 48 1.37 5.31 -19.11
C LEU A 48 2.27 5.32 -20.35
N LEU A 49 3.59 5.34 -20.17
CA LEU A 49 4.54 5.26 -21.28
C LEU A 49 4.43 3.92 -21.99
N LEU A 50 4.39 2.79 -21.27
CA LEU A 50 4.21 1.47 -21.85
C LEU A 50 2.84 1.33 -22.52
N GLY A 51 1.77 1.75 -21.85
CA GLY A 51 0.41 1.71 -22.40
C GLY A 51 0.29 2.57 -23.66
N GLY A 52 0.89 3.76 -23.66
CA GLY A 52 0.99 4.63 -24.83
C GLY A 52 1.80 3.99 -25.96
N LEU A 53 2.92 3.35 -25.64
CA LEU A 53 3.76 2.67 -26.63
C LEU A 53 3.03 1.48 -27.28
N ILE A 54 2.29 0.69 -26.47
CA ILE A 54 1.45 -0.42 -26.96
C ILE A 54 0.28 0.10 -27.80
N ALA A 55 -0.36 1.20 -27.39
CA ALA A 55 -1.41 1.83 -28.20
C ALA A 55 -0.86 2.33 -29.55
N LEU A 56 0.36 2.88 -29.56
CA LEU A 56 1.06 3.33 -30.76
C LEU A 56 1.64 2.17 -31.59
N SER A 57 1.92 1.00 -31.02
CA SER A 57 2.45 -0.14 -31.76
C SER A 57 1.43 -0.76 -32.72
N GLY A 58 0.13 -0.53 -32.49
CA GLY A 58 -0.93 -0.84 -33.46
C GLY A 58 -1.04 0.19 -34.60
N THR A 59 -0.30 1.28 -34.53
CA THR A 59 -0.24 2.34 -35.55
C THR A 59 1.10 2.31 -36.29
N ALA A 60 1.19 2.98 -37.44
CA ALA A 60 2.39 3.05 -38.29
C ALA A 60 3.65 3.68 -37.63
N ALA A 61 3.62 3.92 -36.31
CA ALA A 61 4.71 4.42 -35.50
C ALA A 61 5.70 3.33 -35.03
N ALA A 62 5.33 2.04 -35.12
CA ALA A 62 6.18 0.90 -34.79
C ALA A 62 7.61 0.90 -35.40
N PRO A 63 7.85 1.30 -36.67
CA PRO A 63 9.20 1.25 -37.26
C PRO A 63 10.16 2.31 -36.68
N PHE A 64 9.68 3.39 -36.07
CA PHE A 64 10.56 4.45 -35.55
C PHE A 64 11.17 4.13 -34.17
N VAL A 65 10.57 3.20 -33.44
CA VAL A 65 11.11 2.69 -32.16
C VAL A 65 12.41 1.89 -32.40
N TYR A 66 12.49 1.20 -33.54
CA TYR A 66 13.66 0.39 -33.91
C TYR A 66 14.71 1.16 -34.71
N THR A 67 14.41 2.32 -35.29
CA THR A 67 15.39 3.11 -36.06
C THR A 67 16.36 3.93 -35.19
N LEU A 68 16.12 4.01 -33.88
CA LEU A 68 17.01 4.68 -32.93
C LEU A 68 18.15 3.78 -32.42
N PHE A 69 18.22 2.53 -32.89
CA PHE A 69 19.28 1.56 -32.60
C PHE A 69 19.93 1.05 -33.88
#